data_AF-A0A7C1P7N8-F1
#
_entry.id   AF-A0A7C1P7N8-F1
#
_cell.length_a   1.000
_cell.length_b   1.000
_cell.length_c   1.000
_cell.angle_alpha   90.00
_cell.angle_beta   90.00
_cell.angle_gamma   90.00
#
_symmetry.space_group_name_H-M   'P 1'
#
loop_
_entity.id
_entity.type
_entity.pdbx_description
1 polymer ?
#
loop_
_entity_poly.entity_id
_entity_poly.type
_entity_poly.pdbx_seq_one_letter_code
_entity_poly.pdbx_strand_id
1 'polypeptide(L)'
;MRLAVYNVENLFDRAKAMNLETWEDGRPVLEKFAALNALLGEVTYTPADRRKMADLIVELGMDKSDTGPFVILRRNRGGLLKRPSTGGVEITASGRADWVGSLELRDEPINEHAMRNTARVIRDLKADVLGVVEAESRPVLKAFSDEILASVGGTPFRHVMLIDGNDERGIDVGLMSGPQFPIGRMRSHVDDRLSDGSDRI
;
A
#
# COMPACT_ATOMS: atom_id res chain seq x y z
N MET A 1 -3.03 29.61 13.40
CA MET A 1 -2.50 28.32 12.97
C MET A 1 -3.41 27.22 13.45
N ARG A 2 -4.07 26.52 12.54
CA ARG A 2 -4.91 25.35 12.78
C ARG A 2 -4.19 24.11 12.24
N LEU A 3 -4.02 23.13 13.11
CA LEU A 3 -3.45 21.83 12.76
C LEU A 3 -4.58 20.81 12.67
N ALA A 4 -4.51 19.91 11.70
CA ALA A 4 -5.41 18.78 11.61
C ALA A 4 -4.66 17.53 11.14
N VAL A 5 -5.25 16.37 11.38
CA VAL A 5 -4.80 15.09 10.83
C VAL A 5 -6.01 14.40 10.21
N TYR A 6 -5.83 13.80 9.03
CA TYR A 6 -6.89 13.10 8.32
C TYR A 6 -6.34 11.88 7.58
N ASN A 7 -7.05 10.76 7.65
CA ASN A 7 -6.74 9.56 6.87
C ASN A 7 -7.37 9.69 5.48
N VAL A 8 -6.54 9.67 4.43
CA VAL A 8 -7.02 9.83 3.05
C VAL A 8 -7.34 8.50 2.35
N GLU A 9 -7.01 7.36 2.99
CA GLU A 9 -7.31 5.98 2.57
C GLU A 9 -6.97 5.63 1.11
N ASN A 10 -5.81 6.14 0.65
CA ASN A 10 -5.42 6.19 -0.77
C ASN A 10 -6.45 7.00 -1.60
N LEU A 11 -5.98 7.97 -2.39
CA LEU A 11 -6.86 8.98 -2.98
C LEU A 11 -7.33 8.64 -4.39
N PHE A 12 -6.59 7.82 -5.14
CA PHE A 12 -6.88 7.54 -6.54
C PHE A 12 -6.98 6.05 -6.80
N ASP A 13 -6.14 5.26 -6.16
CA ASP A 13 -6.05 3.83 -6.40
C ASP A 13 -6.16 3.10 -5.06
N ARG A 14 -7.19 2.26 -4.92
CA ARG A 14 -7.36 1.42 -3.75
C ARG A 14 -7.13 -0.02 -4.14
N ALA A 15 -6.42 -0.75 -3.28
CA ALA A 15 -6.33 -2.19 -3.40
C ALA A 15 -7.74 -2.76 -3.54
N LYS A 16 -8.01 -3.46 -4.65
CA LYS A 16 -9.33 -3.97 -5.00
C LYS A 16 -9.94 -4.85 -3.92
N ALA A 17 -9.10 -5.55 -3.14
CA ALA A 17 -9.53 -6.32 -1.98
C ALA A 17 -10.20 -5.45 -0.90
N MET A 18 -9.83 -4.18 -0.78
CA MET A 18 -10.40 -3.21 0.17
C MET A 18 -11.60 -2.43 -0.39
N ASN A 19 -11.99 -2.69 -1.64
CA ASN A 19 -13.09 -2.01 -2.32
C ASN A 19 -14.33 -2.92 -2.54
N LEU A 20 -14.38 -4.05 -1.82
CA LEU A 20 -15.52 -4.96 -1.83
C LEU A 20 -16.69 -4.39 -1.01
N GLU A 21 -17.89 -4.95 -1.24
CA GLU A 21 -19.14 -4.45 -0.65
C GLU A 21 -19.07 -4.40 0.88
N THR A 22 -18.38 -5.36 1.49
CA THR A 22 -18.01 -5.29 2.91
C THR A 22 -16.51 -5.48 3.12
N TRP A 23 -15.99 -4.89 4.19
CA TRP A 23 -14.61 -5.11 4.63
C TRP A 23 -14.32 -6.59 4.91
N GLU A 24 -15.32 -7.34 5.39
CA GLU A 24 -15.18 -8.77 5.69
C GLU A 24 -14.90 -9.62 4.45
N ASP A 25 -15.35 -9.18 3.26
CA ASP A 25 -15.09 -9.87 2.00
C ASP A 25 -13.62 -9.71 1.55
N GLY A 26 -13.01 -8.58 1.91
CA GLY A 26 -11.62 -8.24 1.57
C GLY A 26 -10.58 -8.88 2.48
N ARG A 27 -10.93 -9.01 3.77
CA ARG A 27 -10.02 -9.51 4.81
C ARG A 27 -9.33 -10.83 4.45
N PRO A 28 -10.02 -11.88 3.95
CA PRO A 28 -9.38 -13.14 3.59
C PRO A 28 -8.31 -12.99 2.51
N VAL A 29 -8.51 -12.07 1.55
CA VAL A 29 -7.52 -11.80 0.50
C VAL A 29 -6.29 -11.10 1.08
N LEU A 30 -6.49 -10.12 1.94
CA LEU A 30 -5.41 -9.37 2.61
C LEU A 30 -4.58 -10.26 3.53
N GLU A 31 -5.22 -11.15 4.30
CA GLU A 31 -4.54 -12.11 5.17
C GLU A 31 -3.68 -13.09 4.37
N LYS A 32 -4.20 -13.61 3.24
CA LYS A 32 -3.45 -14.49 2.35
C LYS A 32 -2.31 -13.77 1.64
N PHE A 33 -2.54 -12.53 1.21
CA PHE A 33 -1.51 -11.67 0.64
C PHE A 33 -0.36 -11.45 1.63
N ALA A 34 -0.67 -11.07 2.87
CA ALA A 34 0.32 -10.86 3.92
C ALA A 34 1.10 -12.15 4.23
N ALA A 35 0.38 -13.28 4.36
CA ALA A 35 1.01 -14.57 4.62
C ALA A 35 1.94 -15.01 3.48
N LEU A 36 1.56 -14.80 2.22
CA LEU A 36 2.40 -15.12 1.06
C LEU A 36 3.60 -14.17 0.97
N ASN A 37 3.40 -12.87 1.20
CA ASN A 37 4.46 -11.87 1.16
C ASN A 37 5.54 -12.16 2.21
N ALA A 38 5.14 -12.51 3.44
CA ALA A 38 6.05 -12.92 4.50
C ALA A 38 6.92 -14.12 4.08
N LEU A 39 6.29 -15.19 3.55
CA LEU A 39 7.00 -16.38 3.06
C LEU A 39 7.96 -16.06 1.91
N LEU A 40 7.57 -15.17 0.98
CA LEU A 40 8.42 -14.75 -0.12
C LEU A 40 9.63 -13.93 0.35
N GLY A 41 9.52 -13.27 1.49
CA GLY A 41 10.60 -12.51 2.14
C GLY A 41 11.68 -13.39 2.80
N GLU A 42 11.39 -14.65 3.08
CA GLU A 42 12.31 -15.55 3.77
C GLU A 42 13.61 -15.80 2.99
N VAL A 43 14.74 -15.82 3.73
CA VAL A 43 16.07 -16.03 3.13
C VAL A 43 16.16 -17.40 2.46
N THR A 44 15.57 -18.42 3.08
CA THR A 44 15.53 -19.79 2.59
C THR A 44 14.14 -20.38 2.77
N TYR A 45 13.68 -21.14 1.79
CA TYR A 45 12.37 -21.79 1.80
C TYR A 45 12.51 -23.26 2.18
N THR A 46 11.84 -23.66 3.25
CA THR A 46 11.72 -25.08 3.62
C THR A 46 10.73 -25.79 2.69
N PRO A 47 10.69 -27.14 2.68
CA PRO A 47 9.64 -27.88 1.97
C PRO A 47 8.23 -27.55 2.47
N ALA A 48 8.07 -27.14 3.73
CA ALA A 48 6.78 -26.69 4.26
C ALA A 48 6.39 -25.32 3.67
N ASP A 49 7.33 -24.37 3.63
CA ASP A 49 7.11 -23.04 3.08
C ASP A 49 6.74 -23.12 1.60
N ARG A 50 7.46 -23.95 0.83
CA ARG A 50 7.16 -24.17 -0.59
C ARG A 50 5.75 -24.69 -0.84
N ARG A 51 5.26 -25.61 -0.01
CA ARG A 51 3.87 -26.11 -0.11
C ARG A 51 2.88 -25.01 0.25
N LYS A 52 3.08 -24.33 1.37
CA LYS A 52 2.20 -23.24 1.81
C LYS A 52 2.14 -22.09 0.80
N MET A 53 3.27 -21.73 0.20
CA MET A 53 3.33 -20.75 -0.89
C MET A 53 2.55 -21.21 -2.12
N ALA A 54 2.70 -22.47 -2.55
CA ALA A 54 1.94 -23.01 -3.67
C ALA A 54 0.42 -22.97 -3.40
N ASP A 55 0.00 -23.36 -2.20
CA ASP A 55 -1.40 -23.34 -1.78
C ASP A 55 -1.95 -21.90 -1.80
N LEU A 56 -1.23 -20.94 -1.21
CA LEU A 56 -1.62 -19.52 -1.19
C LEU A 56 -1.71 -18.91 -2.59
N ILE A 57 -0.79 -19.27 -3.51
CA ILE A 57 -0.84 -18.80 -4.90
C ILE A 57 -2.11 -19.32 -5.59
N VAL A 58 -2.48 -20.58 -5.38
CA VAL A 58 -3.73 -21.14 -5.92
C VAL A 58 -4.96 -20.47 -5.30
N GLU A 59 -4.98 -20.30 -3.98
CA GLU A 59 -6.09 -19.66 -3.26
C GLU A 59 -6.30 -18.18 -3.63
N LEU A 60 -5.22 -17.48 -4.02
CA LEU A 60 -5.26 -16.12 -4.55
C LEU A 60 -5.63 -16.05 -6.04
N GLY A 61 -5.96 -17.20 -6.66
CA GLY A 61 -6.40 -17.29 -8.05
C GLY A 61 -5.25 -17.14 -9.07
N MET A 62 -4.02 -17.46 -8.68
CA MET A 62 -2.82 -17.37 -9.52
C MET A 62 -2.32 -18.76 -9.98
N ASP A 63 -3.22 -19.74 -10.04
CA ASP A 63 -2.93 -21.13 -10.44
C ASP A 63 -2.43 -21.22 -11.89
N LYS A 64 -3.05 -20.47 -12.80
CA LYS A 64 -2.76 -20.49 -14.25
C LYS A 64 -1.95 -19.29 -14.74
N SER A 65 -1.91 -18.21 -13.97
CA SER A 65 -1.21 -16.98 -14.36
C SER A 65 -0.63 -16.27 -13.13
N ASP A 66 0.30 -15.37 -13.35
CA ASP A 66 0.85 -14.52 -12.27
C ASP A 66 -0.10 -13.39 -11.85
N THR A 67 -1.28 -13.30 -12.46
CA THR A 67 -2.30 -12.29 -12.17
C THR A 67 -3.57 -12.96 -11.68
N GLY A 68 -3.87 -12.78 -10.39
CA GLY A 68 -5.13 -13.20 -9.78
C GLY A 68 -6.19 -12.10 -9.85
N PRO A 69 -7.38 -12.33 -9.26
CA PRO A 69 -8.46 -11.34 -9.21
C PRO A 69 -8.10 -10.06 -8.42
N PHE A 70 -7.24 -10.20 -7.40
CA PHE A 70 -6.90 -9.14 -6.45
C PHE A 70 -5.39 -8.96 -6.20
N VAL A 71 -4.56 -9.87 -6.69
CA VAL A 71 -3.11 -9.88 -6.42
C VAL A 71 -2.37 -10.14 -7.74
N ILE A 72 -1.19 -9.55 -7.89
CA ILE A 72 -0.26 -9.82 -8.99
C ILE A 72 1.11 -10.20 -8.44
N LEU A 73 1.69 -11.26 -9.01
CA LEU A 73 3.04 -11.73 -8.70
C LEU A 73 3.99 -11.29 -9.83
N ARG A 74 4.78 -10.24 -9.62
CA ARG A 74 5.78 -9.83 -10.60
C ARG A 74 7.02 -10.70 -10.48
N ARG A 75 7.42 -11.35 -11.57
CA ARG A 75 8.65 -12.15 -11.66
C ARG A 75 9.57 -11.54 -12.71
N ASN A 76 10.44 -10.63 -12.28
CA ASN A 76 11.31 -9.86 -13.16
C ASN A 76 12.51 -10.69 -13.64
N ARG A 77 13.12 -11.51 -12.77
CA ARG A 77 14.25 -12.40 -13.08
C ARG A 77 14.27 -13.63 -12.17
N GLY A 78 14.96 -14.70 -12.59
CA GLY A 78 15.06 -15.96 -11.84
C GLY A 78 13.81 -16.82 -11.93
N GLY A 79 13.77 -17.90 -11.13
CA GLY A 79 12.73 -18.94 -11.22
C GLY A 79 12.03 -19.20 -9.88
N LEU A 80 11.08 -18.35 -9.49
CA LEU A 80 10.30 -18.56 -8.27
C LEU A 80 9.47 -19.85 -8.33
N LEU A 81 8.72 -20.04 -9.42
CA LEU A 81 7.77 -21.13 -9.56
C LEU A 81 7.63 -21.61 -11.00
N LYS A 82 7.12 -22.83 -11.15
CA LYS A 82 6.63 -23.42 -12.40
C LYS A 82 5.16 -23.82 -12.25
N ARG A 83 4.48 -23.89 -13.38
CA ARG A 83 3.11 -24.38 -13.50
C ARG A 83 3.12 -25.63 -14.38
N PRO A 84 3.11 -26.83 -13.79
CA PRO A 84 3.09 -28.08 -14.56
C PRO A 84 1.82 -28.19 -15.42
N SER A 85 1.92 -28.89 -16.55
CA SER A 85 0.76 -29.17 -17.42
C SER A 85 -0.30 -30.04 -16.73
N THR A 86 0.09 -30.79 -15.69
CA THR A 86 -0.79 -31.58 -14.82
C THR A 86 -1.62 -30.72 -13.86
N GLY A 87 -1.40 -29.40 -13.83
CA GLY A 87 -2.05 -28.47 -12.93
C GLY A 87 -1.25 -28.20 -11.65
N GLY A 88 -1.65 -27.14 -10.94
CA GLY A 88 -1.02 -26.69 -9.71
C GLY A 88 0.17 -25.76 -9.91
N VAL A 89 0.81 -25.41 -8.79
CA VAL A 89 1.96 -24.53 -8.71
C VAL A 89 3.08 -25.24 -7.96
N GLU A 90 4.30 -25.19 -8.49
CA GLU A 90 5.49 -25.74 -7.85
C GLU A 90 6.49 -24.61 -7.61
N ILE A 91 6.84 -24.35 -6.35
CA ILE A 91 7.90 -23.40 -6.00
C ILE A 91 9.26 -24.06 -6.25
N THR A 92 10.03 -23.49 -7.18
CA THR A 92 11.35 -24.00 -7.56
C THR A 92 12.51 -23.25 -6.91
N ALA A 93 12.25 -22.05 -6.38
CA ALA A 93 13.25 -21.31 -5.61
C ALA A 93 13.55 -21.98 -4.27
N SER A 94 14.80 -21.91 -3.85
CA SER A 94 15.29 -22.32 -2.53
C SER A 94 15.29 -21.16 -1.53
N GLY A 95 15.09 -19.91 -1.99
CA GLY A 95 15.02 -18.73 -1.13
C GLY A 95 14.89 -17.42 -1.91
N ARG A 96 14.86 -16.30 -1.18
CA ARG A 96 14.71 -14.95 -1.75
C ARG A 96 15.75 -14.59 -2.81
N ALA A 97 16.98 -15.10 -2.70
CA ALA A 97 18.09 -14.80 -3.61
C ALA A 97 17.95 -15.43 -5.01
N ASP A 98 17.09 -16.44 -5.18
CA ASP A 98 16.97 -17.19 -6.43
C ASP A 98 16.08 -16.49 -7.47
N TRP A 99 15.42 -15.39 -7.09
CA TRP A 99 14.48 -14.68 -7.95
C TRP A 99 14.36 -13.20 -7.59
N VAL A 100 13.93 -12.38 -8.55
CA VAL A 100 13.70 -10.95 -8.39
C VAL A 100 12.25 -10.65 -8.79
N GLY A 101 11.54 -9.97 -7.90
CA GLY A 101 10.11 -9.71 -8.07
C GLY A 101 9.43 -9.26 -6.78
N SER A 102 8.12 -9.07 -6.88
CA SER A 102 7.22 -8.51 -5.86
C SER A 102 5.86 -9.21 -5.89
N LEU A 103 5.18 -9.22 -4.76
CA LEU A 103 3.75 -9.51 -4.66
C LEU A 103 3.03 -8.17 -4.44
N GLU A 104 2.08 -7.82 -5.29
CA GLU A 104 1.37 -6.55 -5.22
C GLU A 104 -0.14 -6.78 -5.16
N LEU A 105 -0.85 -5.96 -4.39
CA LEU A 105 -2.31 -5.89 -4.51
C LEU A 105 -2.65 -5.24 -5.85
N ARG A 106 -3.74 -5.71 -6.46
CA ARG A 106 -4.27 -5.07 -7.67
C ARG A 106 -5.10 -3.88 -7.25
N ASP A 107 -4.82 -2.74 -7.84
CA ASP A 107 -5.58 -1.53 -7.59
C ASP A 107 -6.83 -1.46 -8.49
N GLU A 108 -7.82 -0.75 -7.99
CA GLU A 108 -8.97 -0.28 -8.74
C GLU A 108 -9.11 1.24 -8.52
N PRO A 109 -9.44 2.01 -9.57
CA PRO A 109 -9.69 3.44 -9.42
C PRO A 109 -10.79 3.71 -8.41
N ILE A 110 -10.54 4.63 -7.49
CA ILE A 110 -11.52 5.07 -6.50
C ILE A 110 -12.61 5.88 -7.19
N ASN A 111 -13.84 5.69 -6.73
CA ASN A 111 -14.99 6.46 -7.20
C ASN A 111 -14.77 7.97 -6.94
N GLU A 112 -14.93 8.80 -7.98
CA GLU A 112 -14.83 10.26 -7.91
C GLU A 112 -15.65 10.87 -6.74
N HIS A 113 -16.79 10.28 -6.41
CA HIS A 113 -17.61 10.71 -5.28
C HIS A 113 -16.89 10.58 -3.93
N ALA A 114 -16.12 9.51 -3.71
CA ALA A 114 -15.37 9.30 -2.48
C ALA A 114 -14.24 10.35 -2.34
N MET A 115 -13.49 10.59 -3.43
CA MET A 115 -12.47 11.64 -3.47
C MET A 115 -13.02 13.02 -3.15
N ARG A 116 -14.16 13.38 -3.75
CA ARG A 116 -14.84 14.66 -3.50
C ARG A 116 -15.35 14.77 -2.07
N ASN A 117 -15.78 13.67 -1.45
CA ASN A 117 -16.18 13.66 -0.04
C ASN A 117 -14.98 13.88 0.89
N THR A 118 -13.86 13.18 0.67
CA THR A 118 -12.60 13.44 1.37
C THR A 118 -12.17 14.91 1.23
N ALA A 119 -12.28 15.48 0.03
CA ALA A 119 -11.97 16.88 -0.22
C ALA A 119 -12.91 17.84 0.54
N ARG A 120 -14.20 17.53 0.64
CA ARG A 120 -15.17 18.33 1.42
C ARG A 120 -14.82 18.32 2.91
N VAL A 121 -14.43 17.17 3.46
CA VAL A 121 -13.97 17.07 4.85
C VAL A 121 -12.72 17.91 5.04
N ILE A 122 -11.72 17.76 4.18
CA ILE A 122 -10.46 18.53 4.27
C ILE A 122 -10.71 20.04 4.16
N ARG A 123 -11.61 20.48 3.28
CA ARG A 123 -12.05 21.88 3.19
C ARG A 123 -12.64 22.36 4.52
N ASP A 124 -13.52 21.56 5.13
CA ASP A 124 -14.24 21.95 6.35
C ASP A 124 -13.35 21.98 7.59
N LEU A 125 -12.24 21.22 7.59
CA LEU A 125 -11.19 21.33 8.61
C LEU A 125 -10.60 22.75 8.66
N LYS A 126 -10.49 23.42 7.50
CA LYS A 126 -9.83 24.74 7.35
C LYS A 126 -8.43 24.75 7.97
N ALA A 127 -7.68 23.66 7.78
CA ALA A 127 -6.36 23.48 8.36
C ALA A 127 -5.34 24.39 7.67
N ASP A 128 -4.47 25.02 8.45
CA ASP A 128 -3.28 25.72 7.95
C ASP A 128 -2.16 24.71 7.62
N VAL A 129 -2.12 23.62 8.39
CA VAL A 129 -1.23 22.48 8.24
C VAL A 129 -2.04 21.19 8.48
N LEU A 130 -1.98 20.28 7.52
CA LEU A 130 -2.68 19.00 7.55
C LEU A 130 -1.66 17.86 7.49
N GLY A 131 -1.63 17.03 8.53
CA GLY A 131 -1.03 15.71 8.46
C GLY A 131 -1.99 14.75 7.76
N VAL A 132 -1.47 13.96 6.83
CA VAL A 132 -2.25 12.91 6.16
C VAL A 132 -1.61 11.55 6.41
N VAL A 133 -2.44 10.53 6.60
CA VAL A 133 -2.01 9.13 6.71
C VAL A 133 -2.64 8.33 5.57
N GLU A 134 -2.01 7.23 5.18
CA GLU A 134 -2.39 6.42 4.01
C GLU A 134 -2.36 7.23 2.72
N ALA A 135 -1.30 8.00 2.54
CA ALA A 135 -1.06 8.76 1.32
C ALA A 135 -0.23 7.93 0.33
N GLU A 136 -0.72 7.77 -0.90
CA GLU A 136 -0.04 6.95 -1.92
C GLU A 136 1.32 7.52 -2.34
N SER A 137 1.38 8.83 -2.62
CA SER A 137 2.61 9.48 -3.06
C SER A 137 2.49 11.00 -2.98
N ARG A 138 3.63 11.69 -2.93
CA ARG A 138 3.68 13.16 -2.95
C ARG A 138 3.01 13.76 -4.21
N PRO A 139 3.27 13.27 -5.44
CA PRO A 139 2.58 13.80 -6.63
C PRO A 139 1.07 13.63 -6.57
N VAL A 140 0.59 12.49 -6.09
CA VAL A 140 -0.85 12.19 -5.92
C VAL A 140 -1.50 13.17 -4.94
N LEU A 141 -0.91 13.34 -3.75
CA LEU A 141 -1.42 14.31 -2.76
C LEU A 141 -1.46 15.74 -3.32
N LYS A 142 -0.46 16.11 -4.13
CA LYS A 142 -0.42 17.42 -4.75
C LYS A 142 -1.52 17.59 -5.80
N ALA A 143 -1.71 16.61 -6.68
CA ALA A 143 -2.78 16.63 -7.67
C ALA A 143 -4.17 16.71 -7.01
N PHE A 144 -4.40 15.91 -5.96
CA PHE A 144 -5.63 15.99 -5.16
C PHE A 144 -5.86 17.40 -4.59
N SER A 145 -4.82 18.00 -4.03
CA SER A 145 -4.92 19.36 -3.47
C SER A 145 -5.20 20.41 -4.53
N ASP A 146 -4.53 20.34 -5.67
CA ASP A 146 -4.63 21.37 -6.71
C ASP A 146 -5.96 21.26 -7.48
N GLU A 147 -6.46 20.04 -7.69
CA GLU A 147 -7.58 19.78 -8.59
C GLU A 147 -8.86 19.45 -7.81
N ILE A 148 -8.82 18.43 -6.96
CA ILE A 148 -10.03 17.89 -6.31
C ILE A 148 -10.48 18.80 -5.16
N LEU A 149 -9.56 19.21 -4.28
CA LEU A 149 -9.85 20.14 -3.18
C LEU A 149 -10.33 21.50 -3.71
N ALA A 150 -9.70 22.02 -4.76
CA ALA A 150 -10.16 23.23 -5.43
C ALA A 150 -11.58 23.06 -6.01
N SER A 151 -11.87 21.91 -6.63
CA SER A 151 -13.18 21.65 -7.24
C SER A 151 -14.37 21.65 -6.25
N VAL A 152 -14.11 21.44 -4.96
CA VAL A 152 -15.14 21.50 -3.89
C VAL A 152 -15.12 22.82 -3.10
N GLY A 153 -14.39 23.82 -3.60
CA GLY A 153 -14.27 25.16 -3.01
C GLY A 153 -13.27 25.25 -1.86
N GLY A 154 -12.36 24.27 -1.72
CA GLY A 154 -11.24 24.33 -0.78
C GLY A 154 -10.06 25.12 -1.32
N THR A 155 -9.18 25.54 -0.42
CA THR A 155 -7.91 26.21 -0.78
C THR A 155 -6.81 25.15 -0.91
N PRO A 156 -6.16 25.02 -2.08
CA PRO A 156 -5.02 24.11 -2.23
C PRO A 156 -3.87 24.44 -1.27
N PHE A 157 -3.23 23.41 -0.74
CA PHE A 157 -2.00 23.54 0.03
C PHE A 157 -0.81 23.81 -0.90
N ARG A 158 0.03 24.78 -0.54
CA ARG A 158 1.20 25.16 -1.34
C ARG A 158 2.32 24.13 -1.22
N HIS A 159 2.58 23.68 0.00
CA HIS A 159 3.67 22.77 0.29
C HIS A 159 3.09 21.40 0.56
N VAL A 160 3.58 20.38 -0.16
CA VAL A 160 3.16 18.99 -0.01
C VAL A 160 4.43 18.15 0.03
N MET A 161 4.57 17.36 1.09
CA MET A 161 5.66 16.42 1.24
C MET A 161 5.15 15.12 1.84
N LEU A 162 5.86 14.04 1.55
CA LEU A 162 5.55 12.71 2.04
C LEU A 162 6.83 12.07 2.57
N ILE A 163 6.70 11.32 3.65
CA ILE A 163 7.77 10.55 4.27
C ILE A 163 7.27 9.12 4.34
N ASP A 164 8.13 8.19 3.91
CA ASP A 164 7.83 6.78 3.93
C ASP A 164 7.49 6.33 5.36
N GLY A 165 6.40 5.58 5.47
CA GLY A 165 5.93 5.03 6.74
C GLY A 165 6.80 3.85 7.20
N ASN A 166 6.46 3.33 8.36
CA ASN A 166 7.07 2.13 8.93
C ASN A 166 6.21 0.87 8.72
N ASP A 167 5.13 1.02 7.96
CA ASP A 167 4.18 -0.05 7.72
C ASP A 167 4.59 -0.81 6.45
N GLU A 168 4.77 -2.13 6.56
CA GLU A 168 5.18 -3.00 5.44
C GLU A 168 4.17 -2.99 4.27
N ARG A 169 2.95 -2.48 4.47
CA ARG A 169 1.94 -2.31 3.42
C ARG A 169 2.15 -1.05 2.58
N GLY A 170 3.15 -0.21 2.88
CA GLY A 170 3.43 1.04 2.18
C GLY A 170 2.49 2.19 2.58
N ILE A 171 2.06 2.20 3.84
CA ILE A 171 1.20 3.27 4.38
C ILE A 171 2.08 4.46 4.75
N ASP A 172 2.22 5.40 3.82
CA ASP A 172 3.05 6.57 4.03
C ASP A 172 2.31 7.71 4.72
N VAL A 173 3.10 8.62 5.31
CA VAL A 173 2.60 9.81 5.99
C VAL A 173 2.95 11.07 5.20
N GLY A 174 1.96 11.94 5.02
CA GLY A 174 2.12 13.20 4.31
C GLY A 174 1.94 14.42 5.21
N LEU A 175 2.51 15.52 4.76
CA LEU A 175 2.34 16.84 5.34
C LEU A 175 1.98 17.83 4.23
N MET A 176 0.84 18.50 4.40
CA MET A 176 0.35 19.54 3.50
C MET A 176 0.24 20.85 4.28
N SER A 177 0.79 21.95 3.76
CA SER A 177 0.75 23.24 4.46
C SER A 177 0.54 24.44 3.55
N GLY A 178 -0.15 25.44 4.09
CA GLY A 178 -0.45 26.69 3.42
C GLY A 178 0.80 27.53 3.14
N PRO A 179 0.69 28.59 2.31
CA PRO A 179 1.83 29.35 1.82
C PRO A 179 2.65 30.08 2.90
N GLN A 180 2.08 30.29 4.08
CA GLN A 180 2.72 30.93 5.22
C GLN A 180 3.55 29.95 6.07
N PHE A 181 3.47 28.64 5.78
CA PHE A 181 4.08 27.58 6.58
C PHE A 181 4.96 26.66 5.71
N PRO A 182 6.10 27.13 5.17
CA PRO A 182 7.02 26.28 4.43
C PRO A 182 7.47 25.06 5.24
N ILE A 183 7.55 23.89 4.59
CA ILE A 183 8.04 22.67 5.22
C ILE A 183 9.56 22.78 5.38
N GLY A 184 10.01 22.69 6.63
CA GLY A 184 11.43 22.74 7.00
C GLY A 184 12.07 21.36 7.06
N ARG A 185 12.92 21.16 8.07
CA ARG A 185 13.59 19.87 8.30
C ARG A 185 12.57 18.78 8.63
N MET A 186 12.70 17.64 7.97
CA MET A 186 11.98 16.42 8.30
C MET A 186 12.95 15.40 8.87
N ARG A 187 12.47 14.58 9.81
CA ARG A 187 13.22 13.49 10.41
C ARG A 187 12.29 12.29 10.52
N SER A 188 12.65 11.19 9.88
CA SER A 188 11.98 9.92 10.10
C SER A 188 12.49 9.26 11.38
N HIS A 189 11.61 8.48 11.99
CA HIS A 189 11.86 7.62 13.15
C HIS A 189 11.63 6.14 12.81
N VAL A 190 11.62 5.81 11.52
CA VAL A 190 11.39 4.44 11.01
C VAL A 190 12.36 3.42 11.60
N ASP A 191 13.63 3.82 11.84
CA ASP A 191 14.66 2.95 12.40
C ASP A 191 14.76 3.00 13.94
N ASP A 192 13.84 3.69 14.62
CA ASP A 192 13.86 3.73 16.09
C ASP A 192 13.51 2.34 16.66
N ARG A 193 14.25 1.93 17.70
CA ARG A 193 14.04 0.65 18.39
C ARG A 193 13.36 0.81 19.74
N LEU A 194 12.60 -0.20 20.14
CA LEU A 194 12.05 -0.34 21.48
C LEU A 194 13.17 -0.67 22.48
N SER A 195 12.87 -0.56 23.78
CA SER A 195 13.85 -0.78 24.85
C SER A 195 14.34 -2.23 24.94
N ASP A 196 13.60 -3.18 24.40
CA ASP A 196 13.98 -4.59 24.27
C ASP A 196 14.81 -4.87 23.00
N GLY A 197 15.06 -3.83 22.18
CA GLY A 197 15.85 -3.91 20.97
C GLY A 197 15.08 -4.37 19.73
N SER A 198 13.76 -4.62 19.83
CA SER A 198 12.95 -4.86 18.64
C SER A 198 12.75 -3.56 17.85
N ASP A 199 12.52 -3.67 16.55
CA ASP A 199 12.15 -2.51 15.75
C ASP A 199 10.77 -2.02 16.21
N ARG A 200 10.58 -0.69 16.24
CA ARG A 200 9.25 -0.11 16.39
C ARG A 200 8.49 -0.49 15.12
N ILE A 201 7.26 -0.98 15.23
CA ILE A 201 6.36 -1.26 14.09
C ILE A 201 5.28 -0.20 14.11
#